data_AF-A0A7S3M1B0-F1
#
_entry.id   AF-A0A7S3M1B0-F1
#
_cell.length_a   1.000
_cell.length_b   1.000
_cell.length_c   1.000
_cell.angle_alpha   90.00
_cell.angle_beta   90.00
_cell.angle_gamma   90.00
#
_symmetry.space_group_name_H-M   'P 1'
#
loop_
_entity.id
_entity.type
_entity.pdbx_description
1 polymer ?
#
loop_
_entity_poly.entity_id
_entity_poly.type
_entity_poly.pdbx_seq_one_letter_code
_entity_poly.pdbx_strand_id
1 'polypeptide(L)'
;SMLQKRRELKAAGIESKLGGGNKKRKYIDYATEIPFQKIPPAGFYDVNTENAEGKLIKLDPKKEGLELAKMEGRHQKEEDEKNRQKDQRAMKKLFKENAPLAVSKIAADNDPTALRRRVPLSLPSPQVSDLELEDIVKLGQNALMAPPTGLPSKSGSTQALIADYSHQVARSLPTPSRTPLQEDIILQEARNQRAMRDMTSLFGEEQNLPELYEGTGYGGAMPRKANLATPNTFLNSVDATPSRGGSSASVAGSVARSTASSMGGHSVLRDPFGLNNTFGADAESDLASVASSRFDGKAFRNQLAQQLKSLPEPEFVYEVALPETPSEEDVLYEDGRPQGTAMTVEDAAEVRSKKYAAERQRQAEELARRSSVLKRGLPRPTYIPADELSAPTLEGKEYAPELVAASAAVNAEMVRLMQHDAVKYPAAGSSRLNVQQQQ
;
A
#
# COMPACT_ATOMS: atom_id res chain seq x y z
N SER A 1 35.64 26.25 22.09
CA SER A 1 34.59 26.04 23.12
C SER A 1 34.92 24.80 23.96
N MET A 2 34.46 24.70 25.21
CA MET A 2 34.84 23.66 26.21
C MET A 2 34.87 22.21 25.67
N LEU A 3 33.94 21.84 24.79
CA LEU A 3 33.89 20.51 24.16
C LEU A 3 35.15 20.18 23.35
N GLN A 4 35.68 21.17 22.62
CA GLN A 4 36.88 21.01 21.80
C GLN A 4 38.11 20.76 22.67
N LYS A 5 38.30 21.56 23.73
CA LYS A 5 39.38 21.34 24.71
C LYS A 5 39.31 19.95 25.35
N ARG A 6 38.10 19.46 25.63
CA ARG A 6 37.89 18.11 26.14
C ARG A 6 38.24 17.02 25.12
N ARG A 7 37.89 17.21 23.84
CA ARG A 7 38.29 16.30 22.76
C ARG A 7 39.80 16.24 22.63
N GLU A 8 40.48 17.38 22.69
CA GLU A 8 41.94 17.48 22.64
C GLU A 8 42.60 16.79 23.85
N LEU A 9 42.13 17.05 25.07
CA LEU A 9 42.62 16.36 26.27
C LEU A 9 42.38 14.84 26.20
N LYS A 10 41.19 14.41 25.77
CA LYS A 10 40.88 12.99 25.62
C LYS A 10 41.69 12.31 24.51
N ALA A 11 41.96 13.02 23.40
CA ALA A 11 42.82 12.54 22.33
C ALA A 11 44.28 12.43 22.79
N ALA A 12 44.72 13.33 23.67
CA ALA A 12 46.01 13.26 24.36
C ALA A 12 46.04 12.23 25.51
N GLY A 13 44.96 11.48 25.76
CA GLY A 13 44.87 10.48 26.82
C GLY A 13 44.68 11.05 28.23
N ILE A 14 44.43 12.36 28.36
CA ILE A 14 44.21 13.03 29.64
C ILE A 14 42.72 13.01 29.97
N GLU A 15 42.35 12.20 30.96
CA GLU A 15 40.98 12.16 31.48
C GLU A 15 40.66 13.38 32.35
N SER A 16 39.98 14.36 31.77
CA SER A 16 39.40 15.46 32.53
C SER A 16 38.00 15.09 33.04
N LYS A 17 37.83 15.05 34.36
CA LYS A 17 36.49 15.01 34.97
C LYS A 17 35.87 16.40 34.79
N LEU A 18 34.76 16.49 34.06
CA LEU A 18 33.94 17.71 34.12
C LEU A 18 33.48 17.84 35.56
N GLY A 19 33.91 18.88 36.25
CA GLY A 19 33.48 19.17 37.61
C GLY A 19 31.96 19.24 37.62
N GLY A 20 31.32 18.22 38.18
CA GLY A 20 29.91 18.23 38.52
C GLY A 20 29.73 19.22 39.65
N GLY A 21 29.67 20.52 39.31
CA GLY A 21 29.38 21.56 40.28
C GLY A 21 28.16 21.14 41.09
N ASN A 22 28.28 21.21 42.41
CA ASN A 22 27.28 20.73 43.37
C ASN A 22 25.87 21.00 42.86
N LYS A 23 25.22 19.96 42.32
CA LYS A 23 23.90 20.09 41.73
C LYS A 23 22.96 20.47 42.86
N LYS A 24 22.32 21.64 42.75
CA LYS A 24 21.29 22.05 43.71
C LYS A 24 20.25 20.93 43.75
N ARG A 25 19.89 20.42 44.95
CA ARG A 25 18.95 19.29 45.19
C ARG A 25 17.61 19.34 44.43
N LYS A 26 17.27 20.47 43.80
CA LYS A 26 16.02 20.71 43.06
C LYS A 26 16.06 20.27 41.60
N TYR A 27 17.22 19.93 41.04
CA TYR A 27 17.34 19.56 39.63
C TYR A 27 17.53 18.05 39.47
N ILE A 28 16.66 17.44 38.68
CA ILE A 28 16.70 16.03 38.27
C ILE A 28 17.79 15.86 37.22
N ASP A 29 18.60 14.80 37.36
CA ASP A 29 19.68 14.50 36.42
C ASP A 29 19.22 13.51 35.34
N TYR A 30 18.73 14.05 34.22
CA TYR A 30 18.18 13.28 33.10
C TYR A 30 19.13 12.22 32.50
N ALA A 31 20.44 12.33 32.75
CA ALA A 31 21.42 11.35 32.26
C ALA A 31 21.52 10.12 33.17
N THR A 32 21.26 10.26 34.48
CA THR A 32 21.43 9.18 35.46
C THR A 32 20.11 8.52 35.83
N GLU A 33 19.02 9.27 35.85
CA GLU A 33 17.70 8.80 36.25
C GLU A 33 16.65 9.13 35.19
N ILE A 34 15.61 8.30 35.13
CA ILE A 34 14.42 8.56 34.31
C ILE A 34 13.48 9.42 35.16
N PRO A 35 13.24 10.69 34.81
CA PRO A 35 12.34 11.56 35.56
C PRO A 35 10.93 11.00 35.57
N PHE A 36 10.26 11.05 36.73
CA PHE A 36 8.84 10.67 36.88
C PHE A 36 8.50 9.32 36.23
N GLN A 37 9.38 8.31 36.37
CA GLN A 37 9.18 7.00 35.78
C GLN A 37 7.85 6.38 36.23
N LYS A 38 6.95 6.17 35.27
CA LYS A 38 5.74 5.36 35.45
C LYS A 38 6.06 3.94 35.01
N ILE A 39 6.05 3.00 35.94
CA ILE A 39 6.24 1.58 35.63
C ILE A 39 4.98 1.08 34.92
N PRO A 40 5.09 0.45 33.74
CA PRO A 40 3.93 -0.12 33.06
C PRO A 40 3.28 -1.16 33.99
N PRO A 41 1.93 -1.19 34.10
CA PRO A 41 1.26 -2.17 34.93
C PRO A 41 1.55 -3.58 34.40
N ALA A 42 1.66 -4.55 35.31
CA ALA A 42 1.88 -5.94 34.93
C ALA A 42 0.71 -6.44 34.08
N GLY A 43 1.02 -6.98 32.89
CA GLY A 43 0.04 -7.58 32.00
C GLY A 43 -0.16 -9.08 32.27
N PHE A 44 -1.01 -9.72 31.46
CA PHE A 44 -1.26 -11.16 31.53
C PHE A 44 -0.16 -12.02 30.88
N TYR A 45 0.72 -11.41 30.09
CA TYR A 45 1.78 -12.09 29.35
C TYR A 45 3.16 -11.83 29.97
N ASP A 46 4.05 -12.83 29.87
CA ASP A 46 5.44 -12.69 30.30
C ASP A 46 6.25 -11.87 29.27
N VAL A 47 6.92 -10.82 29.75
CA VAL A 47 7.72 -9.86 28.97
C VAL A 47 9.22 -10.03 29.19
N ASN A 48 9.66 -11.09 29.87
CA ASN A 48 11.07 -11.31 30.20
C ASN A 48 11.98 -11.42 28.97
N THR A 49 11.50 -12.10 27.91
CA THR A 49 12.24 -12.28 26.64
C THR A 49 12.41 -10.95 25.91
N GLU A 50 11.32 -10.20 25.76
CA GLU A 50 11.30 -8.88 25.11
C GLU A 50 12.18 -7.87 25.85
N ASN A 51 12.15 -7.88 27.19
CA ASN A 51 13.00 -7.04 28.03
C ASN A 51 14.50 -7.37 27.87
N ALA A 52 14.83 -8.64 27.62
CA ALA A 52 16.21 -9.05 27.36
C ALA A 52 16.66 -8.60 25.96
N GLU A 53 15.81 -8.77 24.94
CA GLU A 53 16.07 -8.30 23.58
C GLU A 53 16.21 -6.78 23.51
N GLY A 54 15.32 -6.03 24.18
CA GLY A 54 15.39 -4.56 24.25
C GLY A 54 16.70 -4.04 24.88
N LYS A 55 17.30 -4.78 25.81
CA LYS A 55 18.62 -4.43 26.38
C LYS A 55 19.77 -4.67 25.41
N LEU A 56 19.60 -5.53 24.40
CA LEU A 56 20.59 -5.82 23.36
C LEU A 56 20.51 -4.82 22.20
N ILE A 57 19.34 -4.24 21.93
CA ILE A 57 19.12 -3.16 20.94
C ILE A 57 19.67 -1.81 21.45
N LYS A 58 20.67 -1.83 22.35
CA LYS A 58 21.35 -0.59 22.74
C LYS A 58 22.11 -0.06 21.53
N LEU A 59 21.73 1.15 21.17
CA LEU A 59 22.38 2.00 20.19
C LEU A 59 23.90 2.03 20.43
N ASP A 60 24.67 1.58 19.45
CA ASP A 60 26.13 1.54 19.52
C ASP A 60 26.66 2.98 19.36
N PRO A 61 27.22 3.63 20.39
CA PRO A 61 27.58 5.05 20.33
C PRO A 61 28.69 5.36 19.30
N LYS A 62 29.45 4.35 18.89
CA LYS A 62 30.45 4.46 17.82
C LYS A 62 29.85 4.34 16.42
N LYS A 63 28.76 3.58 16.26
CA LYS A 63 28.04 3.43 14.99
C LYS A 63 27.09 4.60 14.76
N GLU A 64 26.50 5.12 15.84
CA GLU A 64 25.57 6.27 15.81
C GLU A 64 26.24 7.61 16.07
N GLY A 65 27.51 7.61 16.49
CA GLY A 65 28.33 8.82 16.61
C GLY A 65 28.62 9.54 15.30
N LEU A 66 27.97 9.13 14.19
CA LEU A 66 27.97 9.82 12.92
C LEU A 66 27.00 11.01 13.02
N GLU A 67 27.55 12.18 13.36
CA GLU A 67 26.91 13.50 13.22
C GLU A 67 25.62 13.68 14.05
N LEU A 68 25.59 14.74 14.87
CA LEU A 68 24.38 15.18 15.58
C LEU A 68 23.15 15.24 14.65
N ALA A 69 23.38 15.65 13.40
CA ALA A 69 22.38 15.72 12.34
C ALA A 69 21.72 14.38 11.96
N LYS A 70 22.38 13.23 12.14
CA LYS A 70 21.73 11.92 11.87
C LYS A 70 20.82 11.50 13.03
N MET A 71 21.17 11.91 14.25
CA MET A 71 20.37 11.66 15.45
C MET A 71 19.18 12.60 15.57
N GLU A 72 19.36 13.88 15.23
CA GLU A 72 18.29 14.89 15.23
C GLU A 72 17.37 14.78 14.01
N GLY A 73 17.76 13.97 13.02
CA GLY A 73 17.08 13.88 11.73
C GLY A 73 17.28 15.16 10.90
N ARG A 74 16.73 15.17 9.69
CA ARG A 74 16.72 16.41 8.88
C ARG A 74 15.70 17.38 9.45
N HIS A 75 16.09 18.63 9.63
CA HIS A 75 15.14 19.66 10.03
C HIS A 75 14.13 19.92 8.90
N GLN A 76 12.84 20.00 9.26
CA GLN A 76 11.76 20.29 8.31
C GLN A 76 12.04 21.55 7.48
N LYS A 77 12.56 22.61 8.12
CA LYS A 77 12.91 23.86 7.42
C LYS A 77 13.95 23.67 6.32
N GLU A 78 14.96 22.84 6.57
CA GLU A 78 16.00 22.55 5.58
C GLU A 78 15.45 21.71 4.43
N GLU A 79 14.56 20.78 4.74
CA GLU A 79 13.87 19.96 3.74
C GLU A 79 12.90 20.77 2.87
N ASP A 80 12.12 21.66 3.49
CA ASP A 80 11.22 22.59 2.82
C ASP A 80 11.97 23.55 1.91
N GLU A 81 13.09 24.11 2.38
CA GLU A 81 13.93 24.98 1.56
C GLU A 81 14.56 24.23 0.39
N LYS A 82 15.03 23.00 0.62
CA LYS A 82 15.56 22.13 -0.43
C LYS A 82 14.50 21.78 -1.48
N ASN A 83 13.28 21.50 -1.06
CA ASN A 83 12.16 21.23 -1.97
C ASN A 83 11.76 22.49 -2.74
N ARG A 84 11.66 23.63 -2.07
CA ARG A 84 11.42 24.93 -2.72
C ARG A 84 12.48 25.26 -3.76
N GLN A 85 13.75 24.98 -3.49
CA GLN A 85 14.83 25.17 -4.47
C GLN A 85 14.71 24.21 -5.66
N LYS A 86 14.31 22.95 -5.45
CA LYS A 86 14.05 22.01 -6.55
C LYS A 86 12.90 22.49 -7.42
N ASP A 87 11.80 22.94 -6.83
CA ASP A 87 10.63 23.44 -7.57
C ASP A 87 10.98 24.69 -8.37
N GLN A 88 11.73 25.63 -7.78
CA GLN A 88 12.23 26.79 -8.51
C GLN A 88 13.13 26.41 -9.69
N ARG A 89 13.99 25.40 -9.53
CA ARG A 89 14.84 24.90 -10.62
C ARG A 89 14.01 24.21 -11.69
N ALA A 90 13.01 23.42 -11.33
CA ALA A 90 12.09 22.76 -12.26
C ALA A 90 11.28 23.80 -13.05
N MET A 91 10.69 24.79 -12.38
CA MET A 91 9.94 25.87 -13.02
C MET A 91 10.82 26.71 -13.95
N LYS A 92 12.05 27.03 -13.54
CA LYS A 92 13.01 27.75 -14.41
C LYS A 92 13.38 26.95 -15.66
N LYS A 93 13.51 25.62 -15.56
CA LYS A 93 13.76 24.75 -16.72
C LYS A 93 12.56 24.72 -17.66
N LEU A 94 11.37 24.47 -17.12
CA LEU A 94 10.12 24.45 -17.87
C LEU A 94 9.87 25.79 -18.60
N PHE A 95 10.12 26.91 -17.93
CA PHE A 95 10.02 28.24 -18.56
C PHE A 95 11.01 28.43 -19.70
N LYS A 96 12.25 27.94 -19.58
CA LYS A 96 13.25 28.04 -20.66
C LYS A 96 12.88 27.15 -21.86
N GLU A 97 12.41 25.93 -21.60
CA GLU A 97 11.98 24.98 -22.64
C GLU A 97 10.73 25.49 -23.38
N ASN A 98 9.78 26.07 -22.65
CA ASN A 98 8.52 26.58 -23.21
C ASN A 98 8.59 28.06 -23.66
N ALA A 99 9.68 28.79 -23.37
CA ALA A 99 9.87 30.15 -23.85
C ALA A 99 9.67 30.32 -25.36
N PRO A 100 10.24 29.47 -26.25
CA PRO A 100 9.99 29.61 -27.70
C PRO A 100 8.51 29.43 -28.07
N LEU A 101 7.82 28.48 -27.42
CA LEU A 101 6.39 28.24 -27.65
C LEU A 101 5.51 29.37 -27.11
N ALA A 102 5.91 29.99 -25.99
CA ALA A 102 5.21 31.14 -25.43
C ALA A 102 5.37 32.38 -26.33
N VAL A 103 6.59 32.62 -26.82
CA VAL A 103 6.86 33.72 -27.76
C VAL A 103 6.12 33.52 -29.07
N SER A 104 6.07 32.30 -29.62
CA SER A 104 5.31 32.04 -30.84
C SER A 104 3.80 32.22 -30.66
N LYS A 105 3.26 31.86 -29.49
CA LYS A 105 1.84 32.09 -29.16
C LYS A 105 1.54 33.58 -29.02
N ILE A 106 2.36 34.33 -28.28
CA ILE A 106 2.21 35.79 -28.15
C ILE A 106 2.30 36.46 -29.52
N ALA A 107 3.22 36.03 -30.39
CA ALA A 107 3.33 36.53 -31.75
C ALA A 107 2.09 36.21 -32.59
N ALA A 108 1.51 35.02 -32.45
CA ALA A 108 0.28 34.62 -33.13
C ALA A 108 -0.96 35.40 -32.62
N ASP A 109 -1.05 35.64 -31.31
CA ASP A 109 -2.16 36.37 -30.69
C ASP A 109 -2.11 37.87 -31.00
N ASN A 110 -0.89 38.42 -31.12
CA ASN A 110 -0.66 39.82 -31.48
C ASN A 110 -0.67 40.04 -33.00
N ASP A 111 -0.83 38.98 -33.80
CA ASP A 111 -0.96 39.09 -35.25
C ASP A 111 -2.36 39.63 -35.62
N PRO A 112 -2.48 40.87 -36.14
CA PRO A 112 -3.76 41.48 -36.47
C PRO A 112 -4.49 40.75 -37.61
N THR A 113 -3.82 39.83 -38.32
CA THR A 113 -4.46 38.99 -39.33
C THR A 113 -5.37 37.92 -38.73
N ALA A 114 -5.09 37.45 -37.51
CA ALA A 114 -5.92 36.49 -36.78
C ALA A 114 -7.25 37.12 -36.34
N LEU A 115 -7.23 38.38 -35.90
CA LEU A 115 -8.43 39.16 -35.56
C LEU A 115 -9.34 39.45 -36.78
N ARG A 116 -8.79 39.36 -38.00
CA ARG A 116 -9.55 39.55 -39.26
C ARG A 116 -10.22 38.28 -39.77
N ARG A 117 -10.18 37.16 -39.04
CA ARG A 117 -10.90 35.95 -39.43
C ARG A 117 -12.41 36.16 -39.28
N ARG A 118 -13.01 36.59 -40.40
CA ARG A 118 -14.40 36.40 -40.85
C ARG A 118 -15.43 36.32 -39.72
N VAL A 119 -15.97 37.47 -39.33
CA VAL A 119 -17.22 37.54 -38.57
C VAL A 119 -18.31 36.83 -39.37
N PRO A 120 -19.03 35.84 -38.80
CA PRO A 120 -20.15 35.21 -39.50
C PRO A 120 -21.17 36.29 -39.88
N LEU A 121 -21.59 36.25 -41.14
CA LEU A 121 -22.51 37.23 -41.71
C LEU A 121 -23.83 37.14 -40.95
N SER A 122 -24.11 38.16 -40.12
CA SER A 122 -25.37 38.29 -39.40
C SER A 122 -26.45 38.72 -40.39
N LEU A 123 -27.00 37.74 -41.10
CA LEU A 123 -28.15 37.97 -41.95
C LEU A 123 -29.43 38.04 -41.08
N PRO A 124 -30.42 38.86 -41.48
CA PRO A 124 -31.74 38.84 -40.87
C PRO A 124 -32.33 37.42 -40.89
N SER A 125 -33.05 37.03 -39.84
CA SER A 125 -33.71 35.73 -39.77
C SER A 125 -34.62 35.53 -40.99
N PRO A 126 -34.64 34.32 -41.59
CA PRO A 126 -35.53 34.04 -42.71
C PRO A 126 -36.98 34.33 -42.30
N GLN A 127 -37.69 35.07 -43.14
CA GLN A 127 -39.07 35.51 -42.87
C GLN A 127 -40.11 34.39 -43.05
N VAL A 128 -39.69 33.23 -43.54
CA VAL A 128 -40.55 32.07 -43.78
C VAL A 128 -40.03 30.93 -42.94
N SER A 129 -40.90 30.36 -42.12
CA SER A 129 -40.59 29.20 -41.28
C SER A 129 -40.62 27.91 -42.10
N ASP A 130 -39.87 26.89 -41.69
CA ASP A 130 -39.83 25.60 -42.40
C ASP A 130 -41.22 24.94 -42.49
N LEU A 131 -42.11 25.24 -41.53
CA LEU A 131 -43.51 24.81 -41.55
C LEU A 131 -44.31 25.45 -42.69
N GLU A 132 -44.11 26.75 -42.94
CA GLU A 132 -44.74 27.43 -44.07
C GLU A 132 -44.20 26.92 -45.40
N LEU A 133 -42.91 26.55 -45.46
CA LEU A 133 -42.33 25.89 -46.63
C LEU A 133 -42.94 24.50 -46.85
N GLU A 134 -43.11 23.70 -45.80
CA GLU A 134 -43.78 22.40 -45.88
C GLU A 134 -45.24 22.52 -46.33
N ASP A 135 -45.95 23.55 -45.84
CA ASP A 135 -47.32 23.83 -46.25
C ASP A 135 -47.40 24.34 -47.69
N ILE A 136 -46.45 25.17 -48.14
CA ILE A 136 -46.34 25.57 -49.55
C ILE A 136 -46.01 24.37 -50.45
N VAL A 137 -45.17 23.44 -49.98
CA VAL A 137 -44.84 22.21 -50.73
C VAL A 137 -46.03 21.25 -50.78
N LYS A 138 -46.77 21.09 -49.68
CA LYS A 138 -48.02 20.31 -49.64
C LYS A 138 -49.12 20.95 -50.50
N LEU A 139 -49.25 22.27 -50.44
CA LEU A 139 -50.20 23.01 -51.27
C LEU A 139 -49.79 22.93 -52.75
N GLY A 140 -48.49 23.02 -53.04
CA GLY A 140 -47.92 22.87 -54.38
C GLY A 140 -48.08 21.45 -54.95
N GLN A 141 -47.93 20.41 -54.11
CA GLN A 141 -48.25 19.02 -54.48
C GLN A 141 -49.74 18.83 -54.76
N ASN A 142 -50.61 19.57 -54.08
CA ASN A 142 -52.06 19.46 -54.26
C ASN A 142 -52.61 20.33 -55.40
N ALA A 143 -51.89 21.37 -55.85
CA ALA A 143 -52.43 22.36 -56.79
C ALA A 143 -52.20 22.05 -58.28
N LEU A 144 -51.11 21.38 -58.70
CA LEU A 144 -50.89 21.06 -60.11
C LEU A 144 -49.83 19.97 -60.28
N MET A 145 -50.21 18.71 -60.54
CA MET A 145 -49.57 17.88 -61.58
C MET A 145 -50.34 16.56 -61.76
N ALA A 146 -51.20 16.48 -62.78
CA ALA A 146 -51.47 15.20 -63.43
C ALA A 146 -50.16 14.73 -64.08
N PRO A 147 -49.76 13.45 -63.94
CA PRO A 147 -48.51 12.97 -64.51
C PRO A 147 -48.52 13.19 -66.04
N PRO A 148 -47.44 13.69 -66.64
CA PRO A 148 -47.37 13.84 -68.08
C PRO A 148 -47.65 12.48 -68.76
N THR A 149 -48.61 12.50 -69.67
CA THR A 149 -49.05 11.35 -70.48
C THR A 149 -47.86 10.81 -71.27
N GLY A 150 -47.33 9.64 -70.89
CA GLY A 150 -46.23 9.02 -71.65
C GLY A 150 -45.39 7.94 -70.96
N LEU A 151 -45.57 7.62 -69.68
CA LEU A 151 -44.85 6.53 -69.02
C LEU A 151 -45.78 5.36 -68.64
N PRO A 152 -45.35 4.09 -68.83
CA PRO A 152 -46.18 2.93 -68.55
C PRO A 152 -46.47 2.82 -67.05
N SER A 153 -47.74 2.99 -66.72
CA SER A 153 -48.31 2.74 -65.40
C SER A 153 -48.10 1.29 -64.98
N LYS A 154 -47.31 1.09 -63.92
CA LYS A 154 -47.33 -0.14 -63.13
C LYS A 154 -47.36 0.25 -61.66
N SER A 155 -48.38 -0.26 -60.96
CA SER A 155 -48.53 -0.29 -59.50
C SER A 155 -49.25 0.90 -58.85
N GLY A 156 -50.57 0.96 -59.04
CA GLY A 156 -51.50 1.74 -58.19
C GLY A 156 -51.76 1.11 -56.82
N SER A 157 -50.75 0.53 -56.17
CA SER A 157 -50.87 -0.21 -54.89
C SER A 157 -50.05 0.38 -53.74
N THR A 158 -49.23 1.40 -53.97
CA THR A 158 -48.34 1.98 -52.95
C THR A 158 -48.88 3.27 -52.32
N GLN A 159 -49.96 3.85 -52.86
CA GLN A 159 -50.57 5.07 -52.33
C GLN A 159 -51.44 4.83 -51.07
N ALA A 160 -51.84 3.57 -50.82
CA ALA A 160 -52.59 3.16 -49.63
C ALA A 160 -51.70 2.81 -48.41
N LEU A 161 -50.38 2.96 -48.54
CA LEU A 161 -49.40 2.61 -47.49
C LEU A 161 -48.79 3.84 -46.80
N ILE A 162 -49.20 5.05 -47.19
CA ILE A 162 -48.86 6.27 -46.45
C ILE A 162 -49.95 6.43 -45.37
N ALA A 163 -49.85 5.61 -44.34
CA ALA A 163 -50.65 5.73 -43.13
C ALA A 163 -49.95 6.69 -42.16
N ASP A 164 -50.74 7.56 -41.54
CA ASP A 164 -50.34 8.50 -40.50
C ASP A 164 -49.63 7.78 -39.33
N TYR A 165 -48.34 8.06 -39.14
CA TYR A 165 -47.58 7.62 -37.96
C TYR A 165 -47.86 8.55 -36.77
N SER A 166 -49.11 8.64 -36.34
CA SER A 166 -49.43 9.18 -35.03
C SER A 166 -50.24 8.15 -34.24
N HIS A 167 -49.64 7.73 -33.12
CA HIS A 167 -50.27 6.99 -32.01
C HIS A 167 -50.38 5.47 -32.15
N GLN A 168 -49.28 4.78 -31.85
CA GLN A 168 -49.33 3.50 -31.14
C GLN A 168 -48.47 3.60 -29.87
N VAL A 169 -49.08 4.09 -28.79
CA VAL A 169 -48.53 4.00 -27.43
C VAL A 169 -48.68 2.55 -27.00
N ALA A 170 -47.62 1.76 -27.18
CA ALA A 170 -47.51 0.43 -26.64
C ALA A 170 -47.70 0.46 -25.11
N ARG A 171 -48.60 -0.39 -24.61
CA ARG A 171 -48.69 -0.74 -23.18
C ARG A 171 -47.32 -1.24 -22.71
N SER A 172 -46.65 -0.45 -21.88
CA SER A 172 -45.49 -0.89 -21.12
C SER A 172 -45.92 -1.90 -20.05
N LEU A 173 -45.21 -3.03 -19.97
CA LEU A 173 -45.28 -3.94 -18.82
C LEU A 173 -44.82 -3.19 -17.55
N PRO A 174 -45.31 -3.55 -16.35
CA PRO A 174 -44.89 -2.90 -15.10
C PRO A 174 -43.44 -3.27 -14.80
N THR A 175 -42.51 -2.34 -15.07
CA THR A 175 -41.14 -2.44 -14.56
C THR A 175 -41.14 -2.16 -13.06
N PRO A 176 -40.38 -2.88 -12.23
CA PRO A 176 -40.27 -2.56 -10.82
C PRO A 176 -39.74 -1.13 -10.67
N SER A 177 -40.39 -0.34 -9.82
CA SER A 177 -40.06 1.05 -9.50
C SER A 177 -38.57 1.20 -9.23
N ARG A 178 -37.85 1.77 -10.20
CA ARG A 178 -36.43 2.11 -10.06
C ARG A 178 -36.34 3.23 -9.03
N THR A 179 -35.46 3.07 -8.06
CA THR A 179 -35.03 4.16 -7.17
C THR A 179 -34.57 5.35 -8.02
N PRO A 180 -34.82 6.60 -7.63
CA PRO A 180 -34.20 7.75 -8.30
C PRO A 180 -32.69 7.54 -8.29
N LEU A 181 -32.06 7.75 -9.45
CA LEU A 181 -30.61 7.68 -9.58
C LEU A 181 -30.02 8.73 -8.64
N GLN A 182 -29.33 8.29 -7.59
CA GLN A 182 -28.69 9.20 -6.65
C GLN A 182 -27.62 9.98 -7.41
N GLU A 183 -27.69 11.32 -7.37
CA GLU A 183 -26.69 12.17 -8.01
C GLU A 183 -25.31 11.93 -7.37
N ASP A 184 -24.27 11.92 -8.21
CA ASP A 184 -22.91 11.72 -7.75
C ASP A 184 -22.44 12.95 -6.95
N ILE A 185 -22.36 12.78 -5.63
CA ILE A 185 -22.02 13.82 -4.65
C ILE A 185 -20.64 14.44 -4.97
N ILE A 186 -19.71 13.65 -5.51
CA ILE A 186 -18.36 14.12 -5.88
C ILE A 186 -18.45 15.02 -7.12
N LEU A 187 -19.27 14.63 -8.10
CA LEU A 187 -19.47 15.40 -9.31
C LEU A 187 -20.19 16.72 -9.05
N GLN A 188 -21.13 16.73 -8.10
CA GLN A 188 -21.83 17.93 -7.63
C GLN A 188 -20.89 18.89 -6.89
N GLU A 189 -20.02 18.37 -6.02
CA GLU A 189 -18.98 19.17 -5.36
C GLU A 189 -18.01 19.80 -6.37
N ALA A 190 -17.60 19.05 -7.40
CA ALA A 190 -16.73 19.55 -8.45
C ALA A 190 -17.38 20.71 -9.25
N ARG A 191 -18.70 20.64 -9.48
CA ARG A 191 -19.48 21.74 -10.08
C ARG A 191 -19.50 22.97 -9.18
N ASN A 192 -19.74 22.77 -7.88
CA ASN A 192 -19.75 23.85 -6.87
C ASN A 192 -18.37 24.54 -6.77
N GLN A 193 -17.28 23.76 -6.72
CA GLN A 193 -15.92 24.31 -6.66
C GLN A 193 -15.55 25.08 -7.93
N ARG A 194 -16.02 24.63 -9.10
CA ARG A 194 -15.82 25.35 -10.35
C ARG A 194 -16.56 26.68 -10.35
N ALA A 195 -17.83 26.70 -9.91
CA ALA A 195 -18.60 27.93 -9.78
C ALA A 195 -17.98 28.93 -8.79
N MET A 196 -17.38 28.44 -7.70
CA MET A 196 -16.67 29.27 -6.72
C MET A 196 -15.30 29.76 -7.22
N ARG A 197 -14.63 29.00 -8.07
CA ARG A 197 -13.31 29.36 -8.62
C ARG A 197 -13.38 30.58 -9.54
N ASP A 198 -14.51 30.78 -10.19
CA ASP A 198 -14.76 31.95 -11.04
C ASP A 198 -15.04 33.23 -10.22
N MET A 199 -15.20 33.11 -8.89
CA MET A 199 -15.38 34.23 -7.96
C MET A 199 -14.07 34.62 -7.28
N THR A 200 -13.60 35.84 -7.52
CA THR A 200 -12.43 36.39 -6.82
C THR A 200 -12.82 37.00 -5.48
N SER A 201 -12.20 36.55 -4.39
CA SER A 201 -12.40 37.02 -3.00
C SER A 201 -12.12 38.52 -2.75
N LEU A 202 -11.79 39.32 -3.78
CA LEU A 202 -11.29 40.69 -3.61
C LEU A 202 -12.41 41.75 -3.57
N PHE A 203 -13.62 41.45 -4.05
CA PHE A 203 -14.78 42.34 -3.94
C PHE A 203 -15.77 41.76 -2.94
N GLY A 204 -15.71 42.27 -1.71
CA GLY A 204 -16.59 41.89 -0.63
C GLY A 204 -18.07 42.16 -0.96
N GLU A 205 -18.89 41.19 -0.55
CA GLU A 205 -20.31 41.32 -0.18
C GLU A 205 -21.39 41.58 -1.25
N GLU A 206 -21.08 42.06 -2.46
CA GLU A 206 -22.15 42.47 -3.42
C GLU A 206 -22.29 41.67 -4.72
N GLN A 207 -21.63 40.51 -4.86
CA GLN A 207 -21.86 39.64 -6.02
C GLN A 207 -22.75 38.46 -5.66
N ASN A 208 -23.86 38.33 -6.39
CA ASN A 208 -24.84 37.25 -6.27
C ASN A 208 -24.14 35.89 -6.12
N LEU A 209 -24.21 35.30 -4.92
CA LEU A 209 -23.72 33.94 -4.71
C LEU A 209 -24.49 33.01 -5.64
N PRO A 210 -23.81 32.17 -6.44
CA PRO A 210 -24.46 31.10 -7.18
C PRO A 210 -25.26 30.22 -6.22
N GLU A 211 -26.43 29.74 -6.63
CA GLU A 211 -27.21 28.77 -5.87
C GLU A 211 -26.41 27.46 -5.80
N LEU A 212 -25.72 27.23 -4.68
CA LEU A 212 -24.91 26.04 -4.45
C LEU A 212 -25.81 24.89 -4.01
N TYR A 213 -25.81 23.79 -4.77
CA TYR A 213 -26.54 22.58 -4.40
C TYR A 213 -25.81 21.83 -3.29
N GLU A 214 -26.53 21.13 -2.41
CA GLU A 214 -25.92 20.41 -1.28
C GLU A 214 -24.92 19.34 -1.75
N GLY A 215 -23.62 19.54 -1.44
CA GLY A 215 -22.53 18.64 -1.82
C GLY A 215 -22.06 17.71 -0.71
N THR A 216 -20.75 17.50 -0.61
CA THR A 216 -20.08 16.53 0.30
C THR A 216 -20.23 16.80 1.80
N GLY A 217 -20.97 17.83 2.19
CA GLY A 217 -21.38 18.06 3.58
C GLY A 217 -20.33 18.71 4.48
N TYR A 218 -19.27 19.32 3.94
CA TYR A 218 -18.25 20.08 4.71
C TYR A 218 -18.70 21.48 5.15
N GLY A 219 -20.00 21.71 5.31
CA GLY A 219 -20.54 22.95 5.89
C GLY A 219 -20.28 23.09 7.41
N GLY A 220 -19.66 22.08 8.05
CA GLY A 220 -19.33 22.08 9.47
C GLY A 220 -18.19 21.13 9.83
N ALA A 221 -17.78 21.13 11.11
CA ALA A 221 -16.63 20.37 11.62
C ALA A 221 -16.80 18.84 11.62
N MET A 222 -17.99 18.32 11.28
CA MET A 222 -18.30 16.89 11.23
C MET A 222 -18.81 16.53 9.84
N PRO A 223 -18.29 15.48 9.19
CA PRO A 223 -18.82 15.02 7.90
C PRO A 223 -20.27 14.53 8.07
N ARG A 224 -21.15 14.86 7.11
CA ARG A 224 -22.53 14.33 7.10
C ARG A 224 -22.49 12.80 6.95
N LYS A 225 -23.25 12.09 7.78
CA LYS A 225 -23.44 10.64 7.65
C LYS A 225 -24.43 10.39 6.51
N ALA A 226 -23.99 9.67 5.47
CA ALA A 226 -24.90 9.23 4.40
C ALA A 226 -25.88 8.21 4.99
N ASN A 227 -27.13 8.62 5.21
CA ASN A 227 -28.20 7.70 5.59
C ASN A 227 -28.65 6.94 4.34
N LEU A 228 -28.02 5.81 4.05
CA LEU A 228 -28.54 4.87 3.05
C LEU A 228 -29.72 4.11 3.65
N ALA A 229 -30.90 4.73 3.63
CA ALA A 229 -32.15 4.04 3.93
C ALA A 229 -32.52 3.16 2.73
N THR A 230 -32.14 1.88 2.77
CA THR A 230 -32.71 0.87 1.88
C THR A 230 -34.16 0.61 2.33
N PRO A 231 -35.21 0.95 1.56
CA PRO A 231 -36.55 0.53 1.91
C PRO A 231 -36.62 -1.00 1.85
N ASN A 232 -36.86 -1.65 2.99
CA ASN A 232 -37.04 -3.10 3.09
C ASN A 232 -38.19 -3.54 2.16
N THR A 233 -37.86 -4.20 1.04
CA THR A 233 -38.85 -4.69 0.06
C THR A 233 -39.63 -5.92 0.56
N PHE A 234 -39.17 -6.57 1.63
CA PHE A 234 -39.85 -7.73 2.21
C PHE A 234 -41.10 -7.39 3.03
N LEU A 235 -41.27 -6.14 3.47
CA LEU A 235 -42.46 -5.72 4.23
C LEU A 235 -43.72 -5.56 3.37
N ASN A 236 -43.59 -5.43 2.04
CA ASN A 236 -44.73 -5.26 1.13
C ASN A 236 -45.12 -6.56 0.39
N SER A 237 -44.47 -7.68 0.68
CA SER A 237 -44.68 -8.96 -0.03
C SER A 237 -45.66 -9.92 0.66
N VAL A 238 -46.30 -9.51 1.76
CA VAL A 238 -47.19 -10.38 2.55
C VAL A 238 -48.68 -10.23 2.18
N ASP A 239 -49.04 -9.37 1.23
CA ASP A 239 -50.47 -9.05 0.95
C ASP A 239 -51.04 -9.66 -0.35
N ALA A 240 -50.55 -10.83 -0.78
CA ALA A 240 -50.99 -11.44 -2.04
C ALA A 240 -51.18 -12.97 -2.01
N THR A 241 -51.73 -13.54 -0.94
CA THR A 241 -52.27 -14.91 -0.97
C THR A 241 -53.66 -14.99 -0.32
N PRO A 242 -54.73 -15.29 -1.09
CA PRO A 242 -56.05 -15.51 -0.50
C PRO A 242 -56.17 -16.98 -0.05
N SER A 243 -55.96 -17.24 1.23
CA SER A 243 -56.34 -18.53 1.83
C SER A 243 -56.73 -18.39 3.31
N ARG A 244 -58.04 -18.16 3.51
CA ARG A 244 -58.93 -18.78 4.53
C ARG A 244 -58.35 -19.10 5.92
N GLY A 245 -58.90 -18.42 6.95
CA GLY A 245 -58.92 -18.88 8.35
C GLY A 245 -58.20 -17.96 9.33
N GLY A 246 -58.96 -17.25 10.17
CA GLY A 246 -58.46 -16.12 10.95
C GLY A 246 -57.67 -16.44 12.21
N SER A 247 -56.85 -15.46 12.62
CA SER A 247 -56.74 -14.95 13.99
C SER A 247 -55.82 -13.73 13.98
N SER A 248 -56.32 -12.63 14.54
CA SER A 248 -55.54 -11.42 14.79
C SER A 248 -54.47 -11.71 15.84
N ALA A 249 -53.21 -11.38 15.55
CA ALA A 249 -52.16 -11.30 16.56
C ALA A 249 -51.29 -10.07 16.26
N SER A 250 -51.68 -8.95 16.85
CA SER A 250 -50.80 -7.82 17.13
C SER A 250 -49.70 -8.26 18.10
N VAL A 251 -48.43 -8.12 17.73
CA VAL A 251 -47.33 -8.10 18.70
C VAL A 251 -46.56 -6.80 18.57
N ALA A 252 -46.86 -5.94 19.51
CA ALA A 252 -46.05 -4.82 19.93
C ALA A 252 -44.73 -5.32 20.54
N GLY A 253 -43.67 -4.52 20.36
CA GLY A 253 -42.56 -4.44 21.30
C GLY A 253 -41.51 -5.54 21.22
N SER A 254 -40.43 -5.28 20.49
CA SER A 254 -39.11 -5.72 20.91
C SER A 254 -38.09 -4.61 20.65
N VAL A 255 -37.68 -3.98 21.76
CA VAL A 255 -36.54 -3.06 21.84
C VAL A 255 -35.28 -3.91 21.89
N ALA A 256 -34.62 -4.10 20.76
CA ALA A 256 -33.26 -4.62 20.73
C ALA A 256 -32.27 -3.46 20.84
N ARG A 257 -31.76 -3.23 22.05
CA ARG A 257 -30.53 -2.47 22.28
C ARG A 257 -29.37 -3.30 21.74
N SER A 258 -28.74 -2.86 20.64
CA SER A 258 -27.42 -3.35 20.25
C SER A 258 -26.43 -2.19 20.25
N THR A 259 -25.42 -2.38 21.07
CA THR A 259 -24.24 -1.57 21.31
C THR A 259 -23.56 -1.13 20.01
N ALA A 260 -23.21 0.15 19.97
CA ALA A 260 -22.31 0.73 18.99
C ALA A 260 -20.94 0.02 19.03
N SER A 261 -20.62 -0.71 17.98
CA SER A 261 -19.26 -1.02 17.57
C SER A 261 -18.99 -0.26 16.27
N SER A 262 -18.04 0.66 16.37
CA SER A 262 -17.47 1.39 15.25
C SER A 262 -16.68 0.40 14.39
N MET A 263 -17.27 -0.11 13.31
CA MET A 263 -16.52 -0.67 12.19
C MET A 263 -16.32 0.43 11.14
N GLY A 264 -15.08 0.87 11.03
CA GLY A 264 -14.66 1.86 10.05
C GLY A 264 -14.55 1.28 8.65
N GLY A 265 -14.85 2.13 7.67
CA GLY A 265 -14.11 2.18 6.42
C GLY A 265 -14.34 1.06 5.41
N HIS A 266 -15.55 0.94 4.86
CA HIS A 266 -15.71 0.42 3.50
C HIS A 266 -16.40 1.48 2.65
N SER A 267 -15.67 2.01 1.66
CA SER A 267 -16.25 2.89 0.64
C SER A 267 -17.28 2.10 -0.15
N VAL A 268 -18.56 2.44 0.00
CA VAL A 268 -19.66 1.83 -0.76
C VAL A 268 -19.70 2.34 -2.22
N LEU A 269 -18.62 2.97 -2.70
CA LEU A 269 -18.48 3.32 -4.10
C LEU A 269 -18.09 2.04 -4.88
N ARG A 270 -19.01 1.60 -5.72
CA ARG A 270 -18.78 0.53 -6.70
C ARG A 270 -17.71 1.00 -7.69
N ASP A 271 -16.54 0.36 -7.63
CA ASP A 271 -15.46 0.58 -8.59
C ASP A 271 -15.84 -0.06 -9.94
N PRO A 272 -15.83 0.69 -11.07
CA PRO A 272 -16.12 0.15 -12.40
C PRO A 272 -15.14 -0.94 -12.84
N PHE A 273 -13.99 -1.09 -12.17
CA PHE A 273 -12.99 -2.13 -12.45
C PHE A 273 -13.05 -3.35 -11.51
N GLY A 274 -13.99 -3.38 -10.56
CA GLY A 274 -14.29 -4.58 -9.76
C GLY A 274 -13.17 -5.06 -8.83
N LEU A 275 -12.16 -4.24 -8.54
CA LEU A 275 -10.99 -4.64 -7.75
C LEU A 275 -11.29 -4.77 -6.24
N ASN A 276 -12.42 -4.20 -5.78
CA ASN A 276 -12.83 -4.22 -4.38
C ASN A 276 -14.02 -5.16 -4.07
N ASN A 277 -14.41 -6.04 -5.00
CA ASN A 277 -15.41 -7.06 -4.73
C ASN A 277 -14.77 -8.23 -3.96
N THR A 278 -14.62 -8.09 -2.64
CA THR A 278 -14.45 -9.25 -1.76
C THR A 278 -15.77 -10.01 -1.72
N PHE A 279 -15.83 -11.11 -2.47
CA PHE A 279 -16.97 -12.01 -2.52
C PHE A 279 -17.25 -12.58 -1.11
N GLY A 280 -18.49 -12.43 -0.62
CA GLY A 280 -19.07 -13.25 0.43
C GLY A 280 -18.90 -12.74 1.87
N ALA A 281 -19.75 -11.79 2.26
CA ALA A 281 -20.13 -11.62 3.66
C ALA A 281 -21.02 -12.81 4.06
N ASP A 282 -20.40 -13.85 4.61
CA ASP A 282 -20.96 -14.87 5.52
C ASP A 282 -19.78 -15.73 6.05
N ALA A 283 -18.89 -15.11 6.83
CA ALA A 283 -17.74 -15.80 7.44
C ALA A 283 -17.51 -15.31 8.88
N GLU A 284 -18.58 -15.23 9.66
CA GLU A 284 -18.52 -15.20 11.13
C GLU A 284 -18.45 -16.65 11.63
N SER A 285 -17.27 -17.26 11.48
CA SER A 285 -16.73 -18.42 12.23
C SER A 285 -15.70 -19.10 11.33
N ASP A 286 -14.41 -18.93 11.63
CA ASP A 286 -13.37 -19.94 11.38
C ASP A 286 -11.98 -19.36 11.67
N LEU A 287 -11.59 -19.43 12.95
CA LEU A 287 -10.21 -19.24 13.37
C LEU A 287 -9.31 -20.48 13.08
N ALA A 288 -9.73 -21.39 12.17
CA ALA A 288 -9.16 -22.73 12.04
C ALA A 288 -8.84 -23.22 10.59
N SER A 289 -8.94 -22.39 9.54
CA SER A 289 -8.94 -22.91 8.14
C SER A 289 -7.84 -22.40 7.20
N VAL A 290 -6.67 -21.98 7.70
CA VAL A 290 -5.50 -21.60 6.86
C VAL A 290 -5.00 -22.74 5.95
N ALA A 291 -5.39 -24.00 6.22
CA ALA A 291 -5.06 -25.15 5.38
C ALA A 291 -6.01 -25.35 4.18
N SER A 292 -7.28 -24.91 4.25
CA SER A 292 -8.26 -25.15 3.18
C SER A 292 -8.23 -24.10 2.07
N SER A 293 -7.72 -22.90 2.31
CA SER A 293 -7.63 -21.83 1.29
C SER A 293 -6.70 -22.16 0.12
N ARG A 294 -5.88 -23.23 0.21
CA ARG A 294 -5.01 -23.68 -0.90
C ARG A 294 -5.75 -24.51 -1.95
N PHE A 295 -6.93 -25.04 -1.64
CA PHE A 295 -7.73 -25.81 -2.59
C PHE A 295 -8.52 -24.91 -3.54
N ASP A 296 -8.98 -23.74 -3.08
CA ASP A 296 -9.75 -22.80 -3.90
C ASP A 296 -8.91 -22.10 -4.98
N GLY A 297 -7.61 -21.91 -4.74
CA GLY A 297 -6.70 -21.33 -5.74
C GLY A 297 -6.53 -22.19 -6.99
N LYS A 298 -6.70 -23.52 -6.89
CA LYS A 298 -6.61 -24.43 -8.05
C LYS A 298 -7.89 -24.40 -8.88
N ALA A 299 -9.06 -24.40 -8.22
CA ALA A 299 -10.33 -24.25 -8.91
C ALA A 299 -10.43 -22.90 -9.63
N PHE A 300 -9.98 -21.83 -8.97
CA PHE A 300 -9.90 -20.48 -9.55
C PHE A 300 -8.94 -20.40 -10.73
N ARG A 301 -7.73 -20.99 -10.62
CA ARG A 301 -6.78 -21.07 -11.75
C ARG A 301 -7.34 -21.86 -12.93
N ASN A 302 -8.07 -22.94 -12.68
CA ASN A 302 -8.66 -23.75 -13.75
C ASN A 302 -9.80 -23.00 -14.45
N GLN A 303 -10.63 -22.26 -13.71
CA GLN A 303 -11.65 -21.38 -14.30
C GLN A 303 -11.02 -20.26 -15.13
N LEU A 304 -9.99 -19.59 -14.60
CA LEU A 304 -9.28 -18.54 -15.33
C LEU A 304 -8.59 -19.09 -16.59
N ALA A 305 -8.00 -20.28 -16.52
CA ALA A 305 -7.39 -20.94 -17.68
C ALA A 305 -8.44 -21.32 -18.74
N GLN A 306 -9.65 -21.73 -18.36
CA GLN A 306 -10.74 -21.97 -19.30
C GLN A 306 -11.22 -20.67 -19.96
N GLN A 307 -11.31 -19.57 -19.20
CA GLN A 307 -11.68 -18.26 -19.74
C GLN A 307 -10.62 -17.72 -20.69
N LEU A 308 -9.33 -17.84 -20.36
CA LEU A 308 -8.23 -17.42 -21.22
C LEU A 308 -8.13 -18.28 -22.49
N LYS A 309 -8.45 -19.57 -22.41
CA LYS A 309 -8.54 -20.45 -23.59
C LYS A 309 -9.74 -20.15 -24.49
N SER A 310 -10.78 -19.51 -23.96
CA SER A 310 -11.95 -19.11 -24.73
C SER A 310 -11.77 -17.78 -25.48
N LEU A 311 -10.62 -17.13 -25.31
CA LEU A 311 -10.29 -15.93 -26.07
C LEU A 311 -9.96 -16.30 -27.52
N PRO A 312 -10.50 -15.56 -28.51
CA PRO A 312 -10.14 -15.76 -29.92
C PRO A 312 -8.63 -15.50 -30.13
N GLU A 313 -8.03 -16.23 -31.07
CA GLU A 313 -6.60 -16.11 -31.35
C GLU A 313 -6.23 -14.67 -31.74
N PRO A 314 -5.09 -14.16 -31.25
CA PRO A 314 -4.69 -12.78 -31.52
C PRO A 314 -4.35 -12.60 -33.01
N GLU A 315 -5.11 -11.76 -33.72
CA GLU A 315 -4.95 -11.49 -35.16
C GLU A 315 -3.69 -10.65 -35.51
N PHE A 316 -2.89 -10.24 -34.53
CA PHE A 316 -1.69 -9.43 -34.76
C PHE A 316 -0.43 -10.09 -34.19
N VAL A 317 0.31 -10.77 -35.06
CA VAL A 317 1.67 -11.27 -34.79
C VAL A 317 2.63 -10.09 -34.90
N TYR A 318 3.03 -9.52 -33.77
CA TYR A 318 4.17 -8.61 -33.72
C TYR A 318 5.43 -9.45 -33.51
N GLU A 319 6.33 -9.43 -34.49
CA GLU A 319 7.69 -9.95 -34.33
C GLU A 319 8.44 -9.05 -33.36
N VAL A 320 8.37 -9.37 -32.07
CA VAL A 320 9.21 -8.74 -31.06
C VAL A 320 10.60 -9.34 -31.18
N ALA A 321 11.43 -8.71 -32.02
CA ALA A 321 12.87 -8.96 -32.00
C ALA A 321 13.41 -8.48 -30.64
N LEU A 322 13.61 -9.40 -29.70
CA LEU A 322 14.42 -9.14 -28.52
C LEU A 322 15.84 -8.83 -29.02
N PRO A 323 16.36 -7.61 -28.81
CA PRO A 323 17.76 -7.35 -29.12
C PRO A 323 18.61 -8.28 -28.25
N GLU A 324 19.54 -9.00 -28.89
CA GLU A 324 20.52 -9.84 -28.21
C GLU A 324 21.25 -8.98 -27.18
N THR A 325 21.03 -9.27 -25.90
CA THR A 325 21.87 -8.73 -24.84
C THR A 325 23.27 -9.30 -25.07
N PRO A 326 24.31 -8.47 -25.23
CA PRO A 326 25.66 -8.99 -25.43
C PRO A 326 26.03 -9.87 -24.23
N SER A 327 26.44 -11.11 -24.51
CA SER A 327 27.08 -11.99 -23.54
C SER A 327 28.29 -11.29 -22.93
N GLU A 328 28.54 -11.54 -21.64
CA GLU A 328 29.67 -10.97 -20.88
C GLU A 328 31.06 -11.25 -21.49
N GLU A 329 31.13 -12.09 -22.52
CA GLU A 329 32.34 -12.51 -23.21
C GLU A 329 32.74 -11.60 -24.40
N ASP A 330 31.88 -10.71 -24.89
CA ASP A 330 32.15 -9.87 -26.06
C ASP A 330 32.75 -8.47 -25.75
N VAL A 331 33.18 -8.23 -24.50
CA VAL A 331 33.86 -6.98 -24.14
C VAL A 331 35.33 -7.04 -24.54
N LEU A 332 35.60 -6.73 -25.80
CA LEU A 332 36.93 -6.43 -26.32
C LEU A 332 37.49 -5.18 -25.63
N TYR A 333 38.68 -5.35 -25.02
CA TYR A 333 39.43 -4.30 -24.35
C TYR A 333 40.17 -3.42 -25.36
N GLU A 334 39.85 -2.13 -25.39
CA GLU A 334 40.73 -1.10 -25.93
C GLU A 334 40.86 0.01 -24.87
N ASP A 335 42.10 0.39 -24.54
CA ASP A 335 42.48 1.49 -23.65
C ASP A 335 42.10 1.42 -22.16
N GLY A 336 42.42 0.32 -21.48
CA GLY A 336 42.93 0.32 -20.08
C GLY A 336 42.16 1.06 -18.97
N ARG A 337 40.92 1.49 -19.18
CA ARG A 337 40.05 2.14 -18.17
C ARG A 337 38.64 1.55 -18.27
N PRO A 338 38.05 1.05 -17.17
CA PRO A 338 36.68 0.58 -17.19
C PRO A 338 35.73 1.78 -17.33
N GLN A 339 35.32 2.06 -18.56
CA GLN A 339 34.13 2.86 -18.86
C GLN A 339 32.94 1.93 -18.78
N GLY A 340 32.05 2.17 -17.81
CA GLY A 340 30.73 1.56 -17.77
C GLY A 340 30.70 0.12 -17.26
N THR A 341 31.18 -0.13 -16.04
CA THR A 341 30.54 -1.19 -15.26
C THR A 341 29.10 -0.73 -15.02
N ALA A 342 28.15 -1.29 -15.76
CA ALA A 342 26.82 -1.48 -15.21
C ALA A 342 27.02 -2.38 -13.98
N MET A 343 27.41 -1.77 -12.86
CA MET A 343 27.24 -2.34 -11.54
C MET A 343 25.73 -2.52 -11.45
N THR A 344 25.25 -3.70 -11.82
CA THR A 344 23.88 -4.11 -11.53
C THR A 344 23.78 -3.99 -10.03
N VAL A 345 23.16 -2.89 -9.59
CA VAL A 345 22.95 -2.63 -8.17
C VAL A 345 22.02 -3.74 -7.72
N GLU A 346 22.58 -4.78 -7.11
CA GLU A 346 21.82 -5.91 -6.62
C GLU A 346 20.66 -5.38 -5.79
N ASP A 347 19.45 -5.84 -6.09
CA ASP A 347 18.25 -5.36 -5.43
C ASP A 347 18.40 -5.53 -3.92
N ALA A 348 17.90 -4.57 -3.13
CA ALA A 348 18.02 -4.61 -1.68
C ALA A 348 17.43 -5.90 -1.07
N ALA A 349 16.49 -6.54 -1.76
CA ALA A 349 15.94 -7.84 -1.40
C ALA A 349 16.93 -9.00 -1.61
N GLU A 350 17.70 -8.97 -2.69
CA GLU A 350 18.73 -9.98 -3.01
C GLU A 350 19.92 -9.90 -2.07
N VAL A 351 20.38 -8.68 -1.75
CA VAL A 351 21.47 -8.49 -0.78
C VAL A 351 21.05 -9.02 0.60
N ARG A 352 19.79 -8.80 1.00
CA ARG A 352 19.25 -9.32 2.26
C ARG A 352 19.12 -10.84 2.23
N SER A 353 18.64 -11.43 1.13
CA SER A 353 18.48 -12.89 1.01
C SER A 353 19.84 -13.60 1.04
N LYS A 354 20.85 -13.07 0.35
CA LYS A 354 22.24 -13.59 0.38
C LYS A 354 22.83 -13.53 1.79
N LYS A 355 22.70 -12.39 2.48
CA LYS A 355 23.19 -12.25 3.87
C LYS A 355 22.50 -13.22 4.81
N TYR A 356 21.18 -13.33 4.73
CA TYR A 356 20.42 -14.25 5.55
C TYR A 356 20.77 -15.73 5.27
N ALA A 357 21.00 -16.09 4.01
CA ALA A 357 21.47 -17.43 3.63
C ALA A 357 22.86 -17.72 4.18
N ALA A 358 23.80 -16.77 4.08
CA ALA A 358 25.14 -16.91 4.62
C ALA A 358 25.15 -17.03 6.15
N GLU A 359 24.33 -16.22 6.85
CA GLU A 359 24.16 -16.33 8.30
C GLU A 359 23.58 -17.68 8.70
N ARG A 360 22.59 -18.18 7.96
CA ARG A 360 21.99 -19.51 8.21
C ARG A 360 23.01 -20.63 8.00
N GLN A 361 23.84 -20.56 6.96
CA GLN A 361 24.91 -21.53 6.72
C GLN A 361 25.93 -21.52 7.86
N ARG A 362 26.38 -20.34 8.28
CA ARG A 362 27.30 -20.19 9.42
C ARG A 362 26.70 -20.75 10.71
N GLN A 363 25.42 -20.48 10.98
CA GLN A 363 24.74 -21.03 12.16
C GLN A 363 24.66 -22.56 12.09
N ALA A 364 24.39 -23.14 10.90
CA ALA A 364 24.35 -24.58 10.71
C ALA A 364 25.73 -25.23 10.90
N GLU A 365 26.80 -24.61 10.40
CA GLU A 365 28.19 -25.05 10.64
C GLU A 365 28.57 -24.95 12.13
N GLU A 366 28.20 -23.85 12.79
CA GLU A 366 28.43 -23.70 14.22
C GLU A 366 27.66 -24.75 15.03
N LEU A 367 26.42 -25.08 14.67
CA LEU A 367 25.64 -26.17 15.27
C LEU A 367 26.28 -27.53 14.98
N ALA A 368 26.76 -27.76 13.76
CA ALA A 368 27.45 -28.99 13.37
C ALA A 368 28.76 -29.20 14.15
N ARG A 369 29.48 -28.13 14.49
CA ARG A 369 30.69 -28.19 15.33
C ARG A 369 30.41 -28.39 16.82
N ARG A 370 29.17 -28.22 17.29
CA ARG A 370 28.82 -28.46 18.70
C ARG A 370 28.84 -29.95 19.04
N SER A 371 29.09 -30.24 20.32
CA SER A 371 29.03 -31.59 20.86
C SER A 371 27.64 -32.22 20.72
N SER A 372 27.58 -33.56 20.74
CA SER A 372 26.32 -34.32 20.64
C SER A 372 25.34 -33.97 21.77
N VAL A 373 25.85 -33.68 22.97
CA VAL A 373 25.08 -33.26 24.15
C VAL A 373 24.35 -31.94 23.88
N LEU A 374 25.06 -30.95 23.29
CA LEU A 374 24.47 -29.66 22.90
C LEU A 374 23.46 -29.80 21.77
N LYS A 375 23.74 -30.64 20.77
CA LYS A 375 22.81 -30.91 19.65
C LYS A 375 21.50 -31.53 20.13
N ARG A 376 21.56 -32.39 21.16
CA ARG A 376 20.41 -33.10 21.73
C ARG A 376 19.73 -32.35 22.88
N GLY A 377 20.24 -31.20 23.29
CA GLY A 377 19.68 -30.41 24.38
C GLY A 377 19.71 -31.13 25.74
N LEU A 378 20.65 -32.04 25.95
CA LEU A 378 20.74 -32.82 27.19
C LEU A 378 21.25 -31.96 28.36
N PRO A 379 20.84 -32.27 29.61
CA PRO A 379 21.29 -31.54 30.79
C PRO A 379 22.81 -31.68 30.95
N ARG A 380 23.46 -30.56 31.32
CA ARG A 380 24.92 -30.49 31.49
C ARG A 380 25.29 -30.37 32.97
N PRO A 381 26.40 -30.98 33.42
CA PRO A 381 26.86 -30.86 34.79
C PRO A 381 27.33 -29.42 35.09
N THR A 382 27.06 -28.95 36.31
CA THR A 382 27.52 -27.64 36.81
C THR A 382 28.95 -27.68 37.32
N TYR A 383 29.40 -28.84 37.78
CA TYR A 383 30.75 -29.09 38.30
C TYR A 383 31.38 -30.26 37.54
N ILE A 384 32.63 -30.10 37.10
CA ILE A 384 33.40 -31.11 36.37
C ILE A 384 34.65 -31.42 37.22
N PRO A 385 34.72 -32.59 37.88
CA PRO A 385 35.94 -33.02 38.57
C PRO A 385 36.95 -33.50 37.52
N ALA A 386 37.83 -32.59 37.08
CA ALA A 386 38.78 -32.85 35.98
C ALA A 386 39.77 -33.98 36.30
N ASP A 387 40.31 -33.99 37.52
CA ASP A 387 41.35 -34.95 37.92
C ASP A 387 40.78 -36.37 37.98
N GLU A 388 39.61 -36.57 38.59
CA GLU A 388 38.94 -37.87 38.70
C GLU A 388 38.49 -38.42 37.35
N LEU A 389 37.97 -37.55 36.46
CA LEU A 389 37.49 -37.96 35.14
C LEU A 389 38.61 -38.20 34.14
N SER A 390 39.80 -37.63 34.37
CA SER A 390 40.99 -37.87 33.53
C SER A 390 41.67 -39.21 33.80
N ALA A 391 41.39 -39.83 34.96
CA ALA A 391 41.95 -41.12 35.33
C ALA A 391 41.51 -42.23 34.35
N PRO A 392 42.40 -43.17 34.00
CA PRO A 392 42.05 -44.27 33.11
C PRO A 392 40.99 -45.16 33.74
N THR A 393 39.87 -45.35 33.04
CA THR A 393 38.72 -46.17 33.53
C THR A 393 39.05 -47.67 33.65
N LEU A 394 40.18 -48.10 33.10
CA LEU A 394 40.58 -49.50 32.97
C LEU A 394 41.55 -49.99 34.07
N GLU A 395 41.73 -49.22 35.16
CA GLU A 395 42.54 -49.67 36.29
C GLU A 395 41.97 -50.96 36.93
N GLY A 396 42.81 -51.99 37.08
CA GLY A 396 42.49 -53.22 37.81
C GLY A 396 42.15 -54.46 36.96
N LYS A 397 42.24 -54.39 35.63
CA LYS A 397 42.11 -55.54 34.73
C LYS A 397 43.36 -55.64 33.86
N GLU A 398 43.82 -56.85 33.57
CA GLU A 398 45.02 -57.17 32.77
C GLU A 398 44.88 -56.70 31.30
N TYR A 399 44.81 -55.40 31.07
CA TYR A 399 44.76 -54.81 29.73
C TYR A 399 46.17 -54.41 29.28
N ALA A 400 46.39 -54.48 27.97
CA ALA A 400 47.63 -54.00 27.38
C ALA A 400 47.88 -52.52 27.75
N PRO A 401 49.13 -52.14 28.05
CA PRO A 401 49.46 -50.79 28.50
C PRO A 401 49.05 -49.70 27.49
N GLU A 402 49.04 -50.03 26.20
CA GLU A 402 48.57 -49.14 25.13
C GLU A 402 47.10 -48.78 25.25
N LEU A 403 46.25 -49.73 25.66
CA LEU A 403 44.81 -49.49 25.83
C LEU A 403 44.55 -48.62 27.07
N VAL A 404 45.35 -48.78 28.12
CA VAL A 404 45.27 -47.93 29.31
C VAL A 404 45.68 -46.49 28.95
N ALA A 405 46.78 -46.30 28.23
CA ALA A 405 47.22 -45.00 27.76
C ALA A 405 46.21 -44.34 26.79
N ALA A 406 45.63 -45.13 25.87
CA ALA A 406 44.58 -44.65 24.97
C ALA A 406 43.32 -44.22 25.75
N SER A 407 42.93 -44.98 26.78
CA SER A 407 41.78 -44.62 27.63
C SER A 407 42.01 -43.32 28.40
N ALA A 408 43.22 -43.10 28.94
CA ALA A 408 43.58 -41.86 29.60
C ALA A 408 43.55 -40.66 28.62
N ALA A 409 44.04 -40.84 27.39
CA ALA A 409 44.01 -39.81 26.36
C ALA A 409 42.57 -39.43 25.95
N VAL A 410 41.69 -40.42 25.78
CA VAL A 410 40.27 -40.21 25.47
C VAL A 410 39.57 -39.48 26.63
N ASN A 411 39.86 -39.87 27.87
CA ASN A 411 39.30 -39.25 29.06
C ASN A 411 39.76 -37.78 29.22
N ALA A 412 41.03 -37.49 28.94
CA ALA A 412 41.55 -36.13 28.92
C ALA A 412 40.89 -35.25 27.85
N GLU A 413 40.68 -35.78 26.63
CA GLU A 413 39.98 -35.06 25.57
C GLU A 413 38.51 -34.81 25.92
N MET A 414 37.84 -35.80 26.52
CA MET A 414 36.46 -35.68 27.01
C MET A 414 36.33 -34.53 28.02
N VAL A 415 37.21 -34.47 29.02
CA VAL A 415 37.24 -33.38 30.02
C VAL A 415 37.45 -32.03 29.33
N ARG A 416 38.38 -31.94 28.37
CA ARG A 416 38.66 -30.71 27.62
C ARG A 416 37.44 -30.25 26.81
N LEU A 417 36.71 -31.17 26.20
CA LEU A 417 35.48 -30.88 25.46
C LEU A 417 34.38 -30.37 26.40
N MET A 418 34.20 -31.00 27.56
CA MET A 418 33.24 -30.56 28.58
C MET A 418 33.58 -29.16 29.12
N GLN A 419 34.86 -28.85 29.34
CA GLN A 419 35.32 -27.51 29.76
C GLN A 419 35.07 -26.45 28.68
N HIS A 420 35.40 -26.74 27.42
CA HIS A 420 35.13 -25.84 26.30
C HIS A 420 33.63 -25.53 26.19
N ASP A 421 32.78 -26.55 26.29
CA ASP A 421 31.33 -26.40 26.22
C ASP A 421 30.79 -25.61 27.41
N ALA A 422 31.32 -25.80 28.62
CA ALA A 422 30.92 -25.04 29.80
C ALA A 422 31.27 -23.54 29.68
N VAL A 423 32.41 -23.20 29.07
CA VAL A 423 32.83 -21.81 28.84
C VAL A 423 32.02 -21.15 27.71
N LYS A 424 31.89 -21.85 26.57
CA LYS A 424 31.25 -21.29 25.37
C LYS A 424 29.72 -21.31 25.46
N TYR A 425 29.15 -22.30 26.12
CA TYR A 425 27.72 -22.53 26.27
C TYR A 425 27.39 -22.86 27.75
N PRO A 426 27.42 -21.87 28.67
CA PRO A 426 27.16 -22.11 30.08
C PRO A 426 25.73 -22.64 30.32
N ALA A 427 25.57 -23.57 31.26
CA ALA A 427 24.25 -24.07 31.66
C ALA A 427 23.51 -23.01 32.49
N ALA A 428 22.18 -22.94 32.37
CA ALA A 428 21.37 -22.01 33.14
C ALA A 428 21.58 -22.26 34.66
N GLY A 429 21.95 -21.22 35.40
CA GLY A 429 22.26 -21.31 36.84
C GLY A 429 23.69 -21.72 37.19
N SER A 430 24.56 -22.03 36.21
CA SER A 430 26.00 -22.23 36.47
C SER A 430 26.73 -20.89 36.51
N SER A 431 27.35 -20.57 37.66
CA SER A 431 28.37 -19.52 37.72
C SER A 431 29.52 -19.92 36.81
N ARG A 432 30.01 -19.01 35.96
CA ARG A 432 31.15 -19.27 35.07
C ARG A 432 32.25 -19.93 35.90
N LEU A 433 32.59 -21.17 35.57
CA LEU A 433 33.64 -21.92 36.27
C LEU A 433 34.87 -21.03 36.35
N ASN A 434 35.28 -20.70 37.58
CA ASN A 434 36.62 -20.19 37.84
C ASN A 434 37.56 -21.31 37.39
N VAL A 435 38.02 -21.20 36.15
CA VAL A 435 39.18 -21.96 35.70
C VAL A 435 40.31 -21.49 36.61
N GLN A 436 40.58 -22.24 37.69
CA GLN A 436 41.88 -22.19 38.33
C GLN A 436 42.86 -22.53 37.21
N GLN A 437 43.49 -21.49 36.69
CA GLN A 437 44.64 -21.59 35.82
C GLN A 437 45.69 -22.40 36.59
N GLN A 438 45.82 -23.68 36.27
CA GLN A 438 47.08 -24.36 36.47
C GLN A 438 48.00 -23.91 35.33
N GLN A 439 49.14 -23.36 35.76
CA GLN A 439 50.28 -22.98 34.93
C GLN A 439 50.89 -24.20 34.24
#